data_AF-A0A353Z178-F1
#
_entry.id   AF-A0A353Z178-F1
#
_cell.length_a   1.000
_cell.length_b   1.000
_cell.length_c   1.000
_cell.angle_alpha   90.00
_cell.angle_beta   90.00
_cell.angle_gamma   90.00
#
_symmetry.space_group_name_H-M   'P 1'
#
loop_
_entity.id
_entity.type
_entity.pdbx_description
1 polymer ?
#
loop_
_entity_poly.entity_id
_entity_poly.type
_entity_poly.pdbx_seq_one_letter_code
_entity_poly.pdbx_strand_id
1 'polypeptide(L)'
;MEKYWKIREKADSELIDKLSGELNINPVLANLLLQRNISTFEEAKEFFRPSLEQMHDPFLMKDMDVAVERLVSAIANNESILVYGDYDVDGTTSVSLVYSFLKKYYNNIDYYIPDRYSEGYGISFSAIDYAALHKVNLIIALDCGIKAVEKIKYAAERNIDFIVCDHHTPGEILPKAVAVLDPKRADCSYPYKELSGCGVGFKFMQAYSMKKNLGLDSLLEHIDLVAVSIASDIVPITGENRILTHFGLKKLEENPGTGLHTIKKKSGIEDKALTVEDIVFKIGPRINAAGRMESGKQAVDLLISVNEKEASVLCDKLNAHNDERRNIDKNITEQAVHEIAQLSHKFKYSTVLYNPNWHKGVVGIVASRLIETYYRPTIVLTQSNGFATGSARSVNGFDLYEAINDCSDLLESFGGHMYAAGLTLKPENVQKFKERFEKVVSERITSDQLIPQVEIDAELNFSDIDDKFFRILKQFAPFGPGNMNPVFFAENVVDNGTGRPVGTDGEHLKLNLLQENDPFKNIPAIAFGQGKKFSKTVNGKAFDIAYALTENHFRGRTSLQLNVKDIKTDG
;
A
#
# COMPACT_ATOMS: atom_id res chain seq x y z
N MET A 1 19.00 -0.01 16.72
CA MET A 1 18.22 0.86 17.60
C MET A 1 17.39 -0.04 18.50
N GLU A 2 17.30 0.25 19.79
CA GLU A 2 16.35 -0.43 20.67
C GLU A 2 14.93 -0.05 20.28
N LYS A 3 14.00 -0.99 20.40
CA LYS A 3 12.59 -0.77 20.09
C LYS A 3 11.75 -0.85 21.35
N TYR A 4 10.74 0.02 21.43
CA TYR A 4 9.72 -0.06 22.47
C TYR A 4 8.68 -1.11 22.07
N TRP A 5 8.32 -2.00 23.00
CA TRP A 5 7.31 -3.03 22.76
C TRP A 5 6.01 -2.55 23.39
N LYS A 6 5.02 -2.24 22.55
CA LYS A 6 3.70 -1.79 22.98
C LYS A 6 2.73 -2.96 22.87
N ILE A 7 2.43 -3.56 24.02
CA ILE A 7 1.44 -4.64 24.11
C ILE A 7 0.06 -4.00 24.02
N ARG A 8 -0.76 -4.48 23.09
CA ARG A 8 -2.16 -4.07 22.95
C ARG A 8 -2.95 -4.56 24.14
N GLU A 9 -3.91 -3.75 24.54
CA GLU A 9 -4.82 -4.12 25.62
C GLU A 9 -5.61 -5.38 25.23
N LYS A 10 -5.76 -6.28 26.19
CA LYS A 10 -6.56 -7.49 26.03
C LYS A 10 -8.04 -7.11 26.11
N ALA A 11 -8.88 -7.75 25.30
CA ALA A 11 -10.32 -7.60 25.44
C ALA A 11 -10.82 -8.16 26.78
N ASP A 12 -12.05 -7.83 27.14
CA ASP A 12 -12.70 -8.34 28.34
C ASP A 12 -12.64 -9.88 28.38
N SER A 13 -12.25 -10.43 29.53
CA SER A 13 -12.02 -11.87 29.69
C SER A 13 -13.29 -12.70 29.48
N GLU A 14 -14.45 -12.21 29.91
CA GLU A 14 -15.71 -12.94 29.73
C GLU A 14 -16.11 -12.99 28.25
N LEU A 15 -15.87 -11.91 27.50
CA LEU A 15 -16.08 -11.88 26.06
C LEU A 15 -15.14 -12.83 25.33
N ILE A 16 -13.87 -12.88 25.73
CA ILE A 16 -12.88 -13.81 25.17
C ILE A 16 -13.33 -15.25 25.39
N ASP A 17 -13.65 -15.62 26.63
CA ASP A 17 -14.05 -16.99 26.96
C ASP A 17 -15.33 -17.40 26.25
N LYS A 18 -16.31 -16.50 26.17
CA LYS A 18 -17.56 -16.71 25.42
C LYS A 18 -17.29 -16.98 23.93
N LEU A 19 -16.58 -16.06 23.25
CA LEU A 19 -16.34 -16.18 21.82
C LEU A 19 -15.43 -17.38 21.50
N SER A 20 -14.43 -17.64 22.36
CA SER A 20 -13.56 -18.81 22.28
C SER A 20 -14.36 -20.11 22.37
N GLY A 21 -15.34 -20.18 23.28
CA GLY A 21 -16.24 -21.31 23.44
C GLY A 21 -17.18 -21.51 22.26
N GLU A 22 -17.84 -20.43 21.80
CA GLU A 22 -18.76 -20.45 20.66
C GLU A 22 -18.08 -20.90 19.36
N LEU A 23 -16.86 -20.43 19.11
CA LEU A 23 -16.08 -20.78 17.91
C LEU A 23 -15.24 -22.05 18.07
N ASN A 24 -15.10 -22.57 19.30
CA ASN A 24 -14.18 -23.66 19.66
C ASN A 24 -12.74 -23.39 19.17
N ILE A 25 -12.22 -22.20 19.47
CA ILE A 25 -10.87 -21.76 19.12
C ILE A 25 -10.04 -21.47 20.39
N ASN A 26 -8.75 -21.20 20.21
CA ASN A 26 -7.88 -20.80 21.32
C ASN A 26 -8.24 -19.36 21.80
N PRO A 27 -8.22 -19.05 23.11
CA PRO A 27 -8.55 -17.72 23.63
C PRO A 27 -7.72 -16.58 23.04
N VAL A 28 -6.46 -16.82 22.65
CA VAL A 28 -5.63 -15.82 21.97
C VAL A 28 -6.24 -15.46 20.60
N LEU A 29 -6.76 -16.43 19.85
CA LEU A 29 -7.43 -16.16 18.57
C LEU A 29 -8.76 -15.42 18.76
N ALA A 30 -9.51 -15.73 19.82
CA ALA A 30 -10.73 -14.98 20.17
C ALA A 30 -10.40 -13.53 20.55
N ASN A 31 -9.33 -13.31 21.33
CA ASN A 31 -8.83 -11.96 21.63
C ASN A 31 -8.44 -11.20 20.35
N LEU A 32 -7.77 -11.86 19.39
CA LEU A 32 -7.43 -11.24 18.11
C LEU A 32 -8.66 -10.82 17.29
N LEU A 33 -9.77 -11.57 17.35
CA LEU A 33 -11.03 -11.18 16.73
C LEU A 33 -11.63 -9.95 17.42
N LEU A 34 -11.67 -9.95 18.76
CA LEU A 34 -12.20 -8.82 19.53
C LEU A 34 -11.40 -7.54 19.32
N GLN A 35 -10.07 -7.62 19.24
CA GLN A 35 -9.20 -6.49 18.86
C GLN A 35 -9.46 -5.95 17.45
N ARG A 36 -10.17 -6.70 16.60
CA ARG A 36 -10.62 -6.31 15.25
C ARG A 36 -12.10 -5.91 15.23
N ASN A 37 -12.70 -5.70 16.40
CA ASN A 37 -14.13 -5.41 16.57
C ASN A 37 -15.05 -6.52 16.06
N ILE A 38 -14.59 -7.78 16.10
CA ILE A 38 -15.38 -8.97 15.77
C ILE A 38 -15.75 -9.63 17.09
N SER A 39 -17.02 -9.50 17.47
CA SER A 39 -17.52 -9.81 18.82
C SER A 39 -18.55 -10.93 18.85
N THR A 40 -19.07 -11.34 17.69
CA THR A 40 -20.11 -12.37 17.57
C THR A 40 -19.70 -13.52 16.66
N PHE A 41 -20.39 -14.66 16.81
CA PHE A 41 -20.23 -15.82 15.94
C PHE A 41 -20.47 -15.49 14.45
N GLU A 42 -21.52 -14.72 14.13
CA GLU A 42 -21.83 -14.38 12.73
C GLU A 42 -20.75 -13.45 12.15
N GLU A 43 -20.32 -12.40 12.86
CA GLU A 43 -19.21 -11.54 12.40
C GLU A 43 -17.92 -12.36 12.16
N ALA A 44 -17.60 -13.32 13.04
CA ALA A 44 -16.44 -14.18 12.89
C ALA A 44 -16.57 -15.11 11.68
N LYS A 45 -17.76 -15.67 11.44
CA LYS A 45 -18.05 -16.50 10.27
C LYS A 45 -17.91 -15.71 8.97
N GLU A 46 -18.43 -14.48 8.92
CA GLU A 46 -18.25 -13.58 7.78
C GLU A 46 -16.77 -13.24 7.55
N PHE A 47 -16.03 -12.96 8.63
CA PHE A 47 -14.61 -12.66 8.56
C PHE A 47 -13.77 -13.84 8.02
N PHE A 48 -14.05 -15.07 8.48
CA PHE A 48 -13.35 -16.28 8.05
C PHE A 48 -13.82 -16.82 6.70
N ARG A 49 -15.00 -16.43 6.23
CA ARG A 49 -15.59 -16.92 4.98
C ARG A 49 -16.12 -15.74 4.15
N PRO A 50 -15.21 -14.94 3.54
CA PRO A 50 -15.62 -13.84 2.67
C PRO A 50 -16.53 -14.34 1.53
N SER A 51 -17.60 -13.61 1.26
CA SER A 51 -18.54 -13.86 0.15
C SER A 51 -18.73 -12.60 -0.69
N LEU A 52 -18.86 -12.77 -2.01
CA LEU A 52 -19.19 -11.67 -2.92
C LEU A 52 -20.58 -11.08 -2.63
N GLU A 53 -21.48 -11.84 -2.03
CA GLU A 53 -22.83 -11.38 -1.64
C GLU A 53 -22.81 -10.35 -0.52
N GLN A 54 -21.70 -10.24 0.22
CA GLN A 54 -21.52 -9.27 1.29
C GLN A 54 -21.07 -7.90 0.78
N MET A 55 -20.76 -7.76 -0.52
CA MET A 55 -20.49 -6.45 -1.11
C MET A 55 -21.74 -5.58 -1.07
N HIS A 56 -21.56 -4.28 -0.81
CA HIS A 56 -22.68 -3.36 -0.72
C HIS A 56 -23.28 -3.09 -2.10
N ASP A 57 -24.55 -2.69 -2.14
CA ASP A 57 -25.17 -2.22 -3.38
C ASP A 57 -24.42 -0.96 -3.89
N PRO A 58 -23.84 -0.97 -5.10
CA PRO A 58 -23.12 0.19 -5.63
C PRO A 58 -24.00 1.44 -5.74
N PHE A 59 -25.32 1.31 -5.90
CA PHE A 59 -26.24 2.45 -5.99
C PHE A 59 -26.43 3.21 -4.67
N LEU A 60 -25.91 2.69 -3.56
CA LEU A 60 -25.81 3.45 -2.30
C LEU A 60 -24.74 4.55 -2.36
N MET A 61 -23.85 4.51 -3.35
CA MET A 61 -22.84 5.53 -3.57
C MET A 61 -23.47 6.73 -4.28
N LYS A 62 -23.23 7.92 -3.71
CA LYS A 62 -23.78 9.16 -4.21
C LYS A 62 -23.36 9.39 -5.67
N ASP A 63 -24.34 9.78 -6.49
CA ASP A 63 -24.25 10.01 -7.94
C ASP A 63 -23.98 8.75 -8.80
N MET A 64 -24.01 7.54 -8.23
CA MET A 64 -23.82 6.29 -8.99
C MET A 64 -24.87 6.13 -10.10
N ASP A 65 -26.12 6.46 -9.81
CA ASP A 65 -27.21 6.47 -10.78
C ASP A 65 -26.94 7.44 -11.93
N VAL A 66 -26.55 8.67 -11.62
CA VAL A 66 -26.23 9.71 -12.62
C VAL A 66 -25.03 9.30 -13.48
N ALA A 67 -23.97 8.75 -12.87
CA ALA A 67 -22.79 8.26 -13.58
C ALA A 67 -23.15 7.14 -14.57
N VAL A 68 -23.95 6.17 -14.12
CA VAL A 68 -24.38 5.04 -14.97
C VAL A 68 -25.23 5.54 -16.13
N GLU A 69 -26.21 6.42 -15.89
CA GLU A 69 -27.05 6.98 -16.96
C GLU A 69 -26.21 7.76 -17.97
N ARG A 70 -25.22 8.54 -17.52
CA ARG A 70 -24.34 9.29 -18.42
C ARG A 70 -23.50 8.38 -19.30
N LEU A 71 -22.93 7.30 -18.74
CA LEU A 71 -22.19 6.29 -19.50
C LEU A 71 -23.09 5.55 -20.49
N VAL A 72 -24.30 5.18 -20.07
CA VAL A 72 -25.29 4.54 -20.95
C VAL A 72 -25.65 5.45 -22.12
N SER A 73 -25.86 6.74 -21.87
CA SER A 73 -26.12 7.73 -22.92
C SER A 73 -24.94 7.88 -23.89
N ALA A 74 -23.70 7.95 -23.38
CA ALA A 74 -22.52 8.03 -24.24
C ALA A 74 -22.45 6.85 -25.21
N ILE A 75 -22.60 5.63 -24.68
CA ILE A 75 -22.55 4.40 -25.49
C ILE A 75 -23.69 4.39 -26.52
N ALA A 76 -24.91 4.76 -26.12
CA ALA A 76 -26.07 4.78 -27.02
C ALA A 76 -25.93 5.81 -28.15
N ASN A 77 -25.32 6.96 -27.87
CA ASN A 77 -25.07 8.03 -28.83
C ASN A 77 -23.79 7.84 -29.64
N ASN A 78 -23.05 6.75 -29.41
CA ASN A 78 -21.73 6.48 -29.98
C ASN A 78 -20.70 7.61 -29.72
N GLU A 79 -20.78 8.25 -28.56
CA GLU A 79 -19.87 9.29 -28.09
C GLU A 79 -18.47 8.76 -27.77
N SER A 80 -17.43 9.53 -28.06
CA SER A 80 -16.05 9.13 -27.73
C SER A 80 -15.79 9.21 -26.23
N ILE A 81 -15.34 8.11 -25.64
CA ILE A 81 -15.05 7.98 -24.20
C ILE A 81 -13.54 7.86 -23.98
N LEU A 82 -12.99 8.63 -23.04
CA LEU A 82 -11.60 8.53 -22.61
C LEU A 82 -11.54 8.10 -21.14
N VAL A 83 -10.95 6.94 -20.87
CA VAL A 83 -10.68 6.45 -19.51
C VAL A 83 -9.38 7.06 -19.02
N TYR A 84 -9.43 7.85 -17.97
CA TYR A 84 -8.29 8.62 -17.46
C TYR A 84 -7.93 8.12 -16.06
N GLY A 85 -6.65 8.01 -15.74
CA GLY A 85 -6.22 7.75 -14.36
C GLY A 85 -4.79 8.16 -14.12
N ASP A 86 -4.36 8.17 -12.85
CA ASP A 86 -3.00 8.58 -12.48
C ASP A 86 -1.94 7.52 -12.86
N TYR A 87 -0.66 7.89 -12.77
CA TYR A 87 0.47 7.07 -13.21
C TYR A 87 0.95 6.03 -12.20
N ASP A 88 0.38 5.98 -11.00
CA ASP A 88 0.75 4.99 -9.99
C ASP A 88 -0.01 3.67 -10.17
N VAL A 89 0.13 2.75 -9.22
CA VAL A 89 -0.44 1.41 -9.35
C VAL A 89 -1.96 1.45 -9.26
N ASP A 90 -2.54 2.30 -8.41
CA ASP A 90 -3.99 2.36 -8.26
C ASP A 90 -4.62 2.98 -9.51
N GLY A 91 -4.10 4.11 -9.98
CA GLY A 91 -4.54 4.74 -11.22
C GLY A 91 -4.41 3.82 -12.45
N THR A 92 -3.26 3.19 -12.63
CA THR A 92 -3.04 2.31 -13.80
C THR A 92 -3.91 1.05 -13.76
N THR A 93 -4.08 0.41 -12.59
CA THR A 93 -4.98 -0.75 -12.47
C THR A 93 -6.44 -0.37 -12.60
N SER A 94 -6.85 0.81 -12.13
CA SER A 94 -8.20 1.36 -12.33
C SER A 94 -8.52 1.52 -13.80
N VAL A 95 -7.63 2.19 -14.54
CA VAL A 95 -7.78 2.39 -15.99
C VAL A 95 -7.82 1.05 -16.70
N SER A 96 -6.90 0.13 -16.40
CA SER A 96 -6.88 -1.21 -16.99
C SER A 96 -8.19 -1.98 -16.76
N LEU A 97 -8.77 -1.89 -15.57
CA LEU A 97 -10.02 -2.59 -15.23
C LEU A 97 -11.20 -2.01 -16.02
N VAL A 98 -11.43 -0.70 -15.92
CA VAL A 98 -12.58 -0.03 -16.54
C VAL A 98 -12.48 -0.10 -18.07
N TYR A 99 -11.29 0.16 -18.63
CA TYR A 99 -11.06 0.04 -20.06
C TYR A 99 -11.29 -1.38 -20.57
N SER A 100 -10.66 -2.39 -19.95
CA SER A 100 -10.79 -3.79 -20.41
C SER A 100 -12.23 -4.29 -20.33
N PHE A 101 -12.95 -3.92 -19.27
CA PHE A 101 -14.35 -4.29 -19.12
C PHE A 101 -15.23 -3.62 -20.19
N LEU A 102 -15.13 -2.29 -20.36
CA LEU A 102 -15.96 -1.56 -21.33
C LEU A 102 -15.63 -1.92 -22.78
N LYS A 103 -14.36 -2.20 -23.10
CA LYS A 103 -13.94 -2.55 -24.46
C LYS A 103 -14.64 -3.80 -25.02
N LYS A 104 -15.10 -4.69 -24.14
CA LYS A 104 -15.92 -5.87 -24.53
C LYS A 104 -17.28 -5.48 -25.12
N TYR A 105 -17.80 -4.31 -24.74
CA TYR A 105 -19.15 -3.85 -25.09
C TYR A 105 -19.17 -2.59 -25.95
N TYR A 106 -18.06 -1.84 -26.00
CA TYR A 106 -17.98 -0.55 -26.68
C TYR A 106 -16.61 -0.28 -27.31
N ASN A 107 -16.60 0.16 -28.57
CA ASN A 107 -15.37 0.29 -29.35
C ASN A 107 -14.77 1.69 -29.37
N ASN A 108 -15.59 2.75 -29.32
CA ASN A 108 -15.15 4.15 -29.38
C ASN A 108 -14.72 4.65 -27.99
N ILE A 109 -13.77 3.90 -27.42
CA ILE A 109 -13.17 4.13 -26.12
C ILE A 109 -11.66 4.04 -26.25
N ASP A 110 -10.97 4.98 -25.61
CA ASP A 110 -9.52 5.01 -25.45
C ASP A 110 -9.17 5.31 -23.99
N TYR A 111 -7.88 5.36 -23.66
CA TYR A 111 -7.43 5.68 -22.32
C TYR A 111 -6.23 6.64 -22.30
N TYR A 112 -6.04 7.31 -21.17
CA TYR A 112 -4.98 8.30 -20.97
C TYR A 112 -4.37 8.18 -19.58
N ILE A 113 -3.04 8.25 -19.51
CA ILE A 113 -2.26 8.33 -18.27
C ILE A 113 -1.36 9.56 -18.38
N PRO A 114 -1.42 10.51 -17.43
CA PRO A 114 -0.62 11.73 -17.47
C PRO A 114 0.87 11.42 -17.27
N ASP A 115 1.72 12.26 -17.86
CA ASP A 115 3.15 12.20 -17.63
C ASP A 115 3.54 12.85 -16.29
N ARG A 116 4.21 12.07 -15.43
CA ARG A 116 4.60 12.49 -14.08
C ARG A 116 5.48 13.73 -14.03
N TYR A 117 6.29 13.96 -15.06
CA TYR A 117 7.30 15.01 -15.07
C TYR A 117 6.78 16.32 -15.67
N SER A 118 6.05 16.23 -16.77
CA SER A 118 5.56 17.38 -17.52
C SER A 118 4.16 17.82 -17.09
N GLU A 119 3.28 16.90 -16.71
CA GLU A 119 1.90 17.20 -16.32
C GLU A 119 1.69 17.15 -14.81
N GLY A 120 2.44 16.29 -14.12
CA GLY A 120 2.32 16.08 -12.69
C GLY A 120 1.15 15.16 -12.33
N TYR A 121 0.71 15.23 -11.08
CA TYR A 121 -0.29 14.32 -10.50
C TYR A 121 -1.73 14.77 -10.78
N GLY A 122 -2.60 13.81 -11.09
CA GLY A 122 -4.03 14.00 -11.31
C GLY A 122 -4.37 14.72 -12.62
N ILE A 123 -5.64 15.16 -12.76
CA ILE A 123 -6.15 15.81 -13.99
C ILE A 123 -5.21 16.95 -14.43
N SER A 124 -4.90 17.05 -15.72
CA SER A 124 -4.07 18.11 -16.31
C SER A 124 -4.86 18.91 -17.37
N PHE A 125 -4.46 20.17 -17.59
CA PHE A 125 -5.02 20.94 -18.71
C PHE A 125 -4.62 20.34 -20.06
N SER A 126 -3.38 19.83 -20.16
CA SER A 126 -2.85 19.16 -21.36
C SER A 126 -3.69 17.94 -21.77
N ALA A 127 -4.15 17.13 -20.81
CA ALA A 127 -5.02 16.01 -21.08
C ALA A 127 -6.41 16.44 -21.57
N ILE A 128 -6.94 17.55 -21.06
CA ILE A 128 -8.23 18.10 -21.51
C ILE A 128 -8.11 18.68 -22.92
N ASP A 129 -7.01 19.38 -23.22
CA ASP A 129 -6.74 19.87 -24.58
C ASP A 129 -6.52 18.73 -25.57
N TYR A 130 -5.84 17.66 -25.15
CA TYR A 130 -5.74 16.41 -25.91
C TYR A 130 -7.12 15.83 -26.19
N ALA A 131 -7.97 15.70 -25.17
CA ALA A 131 -9.32 15.18 -25.32
C ALA A 131 -10.19 16.04 -26.27
N ALA A 132 -10.09 17.37 -26.16
CA ALA A 132 -10.78 18.29 -27.06
C ALA A 132 -10.32 18.15 -28.51
N LEU A 133 -9.01 18.02 -28.74
CA LEU A 133 -8.43 17.81 -30.07
C LEU A 133 -8.92 16.50 -30.70
N HIS A 134 -9.09 15.45 -29.88
CA HIS A 134 -9.56 14.13 -30.30
C HIS A 134 -11.08 13.99 -30.27
N LYS A 135 -11.83 15.07 -30.02
CA LYS A 135 -13.30 15.11 -29.97
C LYS A 135 -13.89 14.11 -28.97
N VAL A 136 -13.21 13.92 -27.84
CA VAL A 136 -13.73 13.17 -26.71
C VAL A 136 -14.96 13.89 -26.16
N ASN A 137 -16.01 13.14 -25.85
CA ASN A 137 -17.25 13.68 -25.28
C ASN A 137 -17.33 13.45 -23.77
N LEU A 138 -16.79 12.32 -23.29
CA LEU A 138 -16.85 11.91 -21.91
C LEU A 138 -15.49 11.43 -21.43
N ILE A 139 -15.00 12.01 -20.33
CA ILE A 139 -13.85 11.49 -19.58
C ILE A 139 -14.37 10.77 -18.34
N ILE A 140 -13.90 9.52 -18.14
CA ILE A 140 -14.08 8.78 -16.90
C ILE A 140 -12.75 8.83 -16.16
N ALA A 141 -12.64 9.73 -15.19
CA ALA A 141 -11.45 9.89 -14.35
C ALA A 141 -11.48 8.88 -13.21
N LEU A 142 -10.38 8.17 -13.00
CA LEU A 142 -10.20 7.11 -12.01
C LEU A 142 -9.01 7.43 -11.14
N ASP A 143 -9.16 7.23 -9.83
CA ASP A 143 -8.12 7.48 -8.82
C ASP A 143 -7.61 8.94 -8.82
N CYS A 144 -8.41 9.86 -9.36
CA CYS A 144 -8.11 11.28 -9.38
C CYS A 144 -9.34 12.10 -9.73
N GLY A 145 -9.26 13.40 -9.47
CA GLY A 145 -10.24 14.39 -9.93
C GLY A 145 -11.09 15.01 -8.83
N ILE A 146 -11.17 14.45 -7.62
CA ILE A 146 -12.02 14.97 -6.53
C ILE A 146 -11.70 16.40 -6.12
N LYS A 147 -10.46 16.87 -6.36
CA LYS A 147 -10.01 18.26 -6.13
C LYS A 147 -9.83 19.07 -7.40
N ALA A 148 -10.15 18.54 -8.58
CA ALA A 148 -9.84 19.16 -9.87
C ALA A 148 -10.90 20.19 -10.33
N VAL A 149 -11.31 21.09 -9.43
CA VAL A 149 -12.42 22.04 -9.66
C VAL A 149 -12.22 22.90 -10.91
N GLU A 150 -11.07 23.56 -11.03
CA GLU A 150 -10.78 24.47 -12.15
C GLU A 150 -10.64 23.72 -13.48
N LYS A 151 -10.02 22.53 -13.44
CA LYS A 151 -9.75 21.72 -14.62
C LYS A 151 -11.04 21.11 -15.18
N ILE A 152 -11.91 20.61 -14.32
CA ILE A 152 -13.22 20.09 -14.74
C ILE A 152 -14.11 21.23 -15.27
N LYS A 153 -14.03 22.43 -14.70
CA LYS A 153 -14.68 23.61 -15.28
C LYS A 153 -14.14 23.93 -16.68
N TYR A 154 -12.82 23.89 -16.87
CA TYR A 154 -12.17 24.12 -18.16
C TYR A 154 -12.55 23.08 -19.23
N ALA A 155 -12.78 21.82 -18.83
CA ALA A 155 -13.30 20.77 -19.69
C ALA A 155 -14.75 21.04 -20.12
N ALA A 156 -15.60 21.52 -19.21
CA ALA A 156 -16.98 21.89 -19.53
C ALA A 156 -17.04 23.02 -20.59
N GLU A 157 -16.12 23.99 -20.54
CA GLU A 157 -15.98 25.04 -21.57
C GLU A 157 -15.63 24.48 -22.97
N ARG A 158 -15.15 23.24 -23.04
CA ARG A 158 -14.84 22.49 -24.27
C ARG A 158 -15.91 21.44 -24.62
N ASN A 159 -17.04 21.41 -23.92
CA ASN A 159 -18.10 20.41 -24.06
C ASN A 159 -17.62 18.97 -23.80
N ILE A 160 -16.73 18.80 -22.82
CA ILE A 160 -16.26 17.49 -22.36
C ILE A 160 -16.87 17.25 -20.97
N ASP A 161 -17.67 16.20 -20.88
CA ASP A 161 -18.24 15.76 -19.61
C ASP A 161 -17.22 14.95 -18.80
N PHE A 162 -17.37 14.99 -17.48
CA PHE A 162 -16.59 14.18 -16.55
C PHE A 162 -17.49 13.30 -15.70
N ILE A 163 -17.10 12.05 -15.54
CA ILE A 163 -17.44 11.20 -14.40
C ILE A 163 -16.16 11.03 -13.59
N VAL A 164 -16.17 11.45 -12.33
CA VAL A 164 -15.02 11.30 -11.42
C VAL A 164 -15.26 10.09 -10.55
N CYS A 165 -14.31 9.16 -10.51
CA CYS A 165 -14.28 7.99 -9.64
C CYS A 165 -13.02 8.08 -8.80
N ASP A 166 -13.16 8.52 -7.55
CA ASP A 166 -12.02 8.86 -6.70
C ASP A 166 -12.28 8.38 -5.25
N HIS A 167 -11.22 8.34 -4.46
CA HIS A 167 -11.23 7.88 -3.08
C HIS A 167 -10.32 8.72 -2.17
N HIS A 168 -9.68 9.76 -2.71
CA HIS A 168 -8.91 10.73 -1.95
C HIS A 168 -9.81 11.58 -1.05
N THR A 169 -9.24 12.24 -0.04
CA THR A 169 -10.03 13.13 0.82
C THR A 169 -10.63 14.27 0.00
N PRO A 170 -11.97 14.46 0.00
CA PRO A 170 -12.59 15.54 -0.76
C PRO A 170 -12.16 16.94 -0.27
N GLY A 171 -12.15 17.91 -1.18
CA GLY A 171 -12.00 19.33 -0.82
C GLY A 171 -13.30 19.93 -0.28
N GLU A 172 -13.25 21.16 0.22
CA GLU A 172 -14.46 21.90 0.65
C GLU A 172 -15.47 22.09 -0.50
N ILE A 173 -14.95 22.24 -1.72
CA ILE A 173 -15.73 22.39 -2.95
C ILE A 173 -15.44 21.20 -3.85
N LEU A 174 -16.50 20.48 -4.23
CA LEU A 174 -16.42 19.40 -5.22
C LEU A 174 -16.41 19.97 -6.65
N PRO A 175 -15.73 19.30 -7.60
CA PRO A 175 -15.78 19.68 -9.00
C PRO A 175 -17.20 19.54 -9.56
N LYS A 176 -17.56 20.43 -10.49
CA LYS A 176 -18.85 20.38 -11.20
C LYS A 176 -18.82 19.39 -12.36
N ALA A 177 -18.48 18.14 -12.06
CA ALA A 177 -18.58 17.02 -13.00
C ALA A 177 -20.05 16.58 -13.15
N VAL A 178 -20.35 15.73 -14.14
CA VAL A 178 -21.70 15.13 -14.28
C VAL A 178 -22.00 14.24 -13.08
N ALA A 179 -21.01 13.49 -12.61
CA ALA A 179 -21.08 12.69 -11.40
C ALA A 179 -19.72 12.62 -10.70
N VAL A 180 -19.73 12.54 -9.37
CA VAL A 180 -18.54 12.41 -8.54
C VAL A 180 -18.68 11.22 -7.59
N LEU A 181 -18.22 10.06 -8.01
CA LEU A 181 -18.23 8.82 -7.23
C LEU A 181 -17.04 8.83 -6.28
N ASP A 182 -17.31 9.13 -5.01
CA ASP A 182 -16.33 9.02 -3.93
C ASP A 182 -17.07 8.69 -2.63
N PRO A 183 -16.75 7.55 -1.98
CA PRO A 183 -17.43 7.16 -0.75
C PRO A 183 -17.14 8.12 0.41
N LYS A 184 -16.01 8.83 0.43
CA LYS A 184 -15.59 9.77 1.50
C LYS A 184 -16.26 11.14 1.43
N ARG A 185 -17.08 11.41 0.41
CA ARG A 185 -17.93 12.61 0.36
C ARG A 185 -18.80 12.71 1.61
N ALA A 186 -18.91 13.91 2.16
CA ALA A 186 -19.73 14.19 3.33
C ALA A 186 -21.23 13.88 3.11
N ASP A 187 -21.71 13.96 1.87
CA ASP A 187 -23.10 13.67 1.48
C ASP A 187 -23.31 12.24 0.95
N CYS A 188 -22.30 11.36 1.03
CA CYS A 188 -22.39 10.00 0.53
C CYS A 188 -22.69 9.00 1.66
N SER A 189 -23.79 8.28 1.53
CA SER A 189 -24.23 7.25 2.49
C SER A 189 -23.62 5.87 2.27
N TYR A 190 -22.72 5.71 1.29
CA TYR A 190 -22.12 4.41 0.99
C TYR A 190 -21.43 3.83 2.23
N PRO A 191 -21.71 2.57 2.64
CA PRO A 191 -21.31 2.10 3.97
C PRO A 191 -19.81 1.96 4.18
N TYR A 192 -19.04 1.68 3.12
CA TYR A 192 -17.60 1.43 3.23
C TYR A 192 -16.78 2.55 2.59
N LYS A 193 -15.96 3.24 3.41
CA LYS A 193 -15.27 4.49 3.01
C LYS A 193 -13.89 4.30 2.41
N GLU A 194 -13.32 3.11 2.53
CA GLU A 194 -11.90 2.88 2.33
C GLU A 194 -11.59 2.15 1.01
N LEU A 195 -12.51 2.15 0.04
CA LEU A 195 -12.23 1.63 -1.30
C LEU A 195 -10.97 2.30 -1.88
N SER A 196 -10.17 1.55 -2.63
CA SER A 196 -9.16 2.13 -3.51
C SER A 196 -9.80 2.79 -4.74
N GLY A 197 -9.07 3.58 -5.51
CA GLY A 197 -9.52 4.13 -6.78
C GLY A 197 -10.03 3.04 -7.73
N CYS A 198 -9.31 1.92 -7.83
CA CYS A 198 -9.73 0.77 -8.63
C CYS A 198 -10.98 0.09 -8.04
N GLY A 199 -11.11 0.08 -6.71
CA GLY A 199 -12.32 -0.37 -6.02
C GLY A 199 -13.54 0.46 -6.40
N VAL A 200 -13.43 1.79 -6.43
CA VAL A 200 -14.51 2.69 -6.89
C VAL A 200 -14.85 2.43 -8.36
N GLY A 201 -13.84 2.28 -9.22
CA GLY A 201 -14.02 1.89 -10.62
C GLY A 201 -14.73 0.54 -10.78
N PHE A 202 -14.40 -0.44 -9.95
CA PHE A 202 -15.08 -1.74 -9.91
C PHE A 202 -16.56 -1.58 -9.51
N LYS A 203 -16.87 -0.79 -8.47
CA LYS A 203 -18.27 -0.51 -8.08
C LYS A 203 -19.04 0.20 -9.19
N PHE A 204 -18.40 1.12 -9.91
CA PHE A 204 -19.03 1.79 -11.04
C PHE A 204 -19.38 0.80 -12.17
N MET A 205 -18.45 -0.08 -12.54
CA MET A 205 -18.73 -1.13 -13.52
C MET A 205 -19.73 -2.16 -13.01
N GLN A 206 -19.77 -2.44 -11.70
CA GLN A 206 -20.80 -3.28 -11.08
C GLN A 206 -22.20 -2.68 -11.29
N ALA A 207 -22.37 -1.37 -11.02
CA ALA A 207 -23.64 -0.68 -11.23
C ALA A 207 -24.05 -0.66 -12.71
N TYR A 208 -23.10 -0.44 -13.61
CA TYR A 208 -23.34 -0.52 -15.05
C TYR A 208 -23.78 -1.94 -15.48
N SER A 209 -23.10 -2.99 -15.00
CA SER A 209 -23.48 -4.39 -15.25
C SER A 209 -24.88 -4.71 -14.76
N MET A 210 -25.27 -4.23 -13.57
CA MET A 210 -26.62 -4.38 -13.03
C MET A 210 -27.64 -3.68 -13.94
N LYS A 211 -27.37 -2.42 -14.34
CA LYS A 211 -28.26 -1.65 -15.22
C LYS A 211 -28.47 -2.33 -16.58
N LYS A 212 -27.42 -2.98 -17.11
CA LYS A 212 -27.43 -3.65 -18.42
C LYS A 212 -27.73 -5.15 -18.36
N ASN A 213 -27.98 -5.70 -17.18
CA ASN A 213 -28.21 -7.14 -16.96
C ASN A 213 -27.08 -8.03 -17.52
N LEU A 214 -25.82 -7.62 -17.35
CA LEU A 214 -24.65 -8.31 -17.92
C LEU A 214 -24.09 -9.44 -17.02
N GLY A 215 -24.57 -9.54 -15.78
CA GLY A 215 -23.97 -10.41 -14.76
C GLY A 215 -22.66 -9.85 -14.20
N LEU A 216 -22.06 -10.55 -13.22
CA LEU A 216 -20.81 -10.13 -12.57
C LEU A 216 -19.57 -10.84 -13.12
N ASP A 217 -19.72 -11.99 -13.77
CA ASP A 217 -18.59 -12.84 -14.17
C ASP A 217 -17.58 -12.10 -15.04
N SER A 218 -18.04 -11.32 -16.02
CA SER A 218 -17.17 -10.55 -16.90
C SER A 218 -16.41 -9.42 -16.20
N LEU A 219 -16.94 -8.92 -15.08
CA LEU A 219 -16.28 -7.93 -14.22
C LEU A 219 -15.32 -8.61 -13.23
N LEU A 220 -15.71 -9.77 -12.67
CA LEU A 220 -14.87 -10.59 -11.79
C LEU A 220 -13.63 -11.13 -12.51
N GLU A 221 -13.64 -11.19 -13.84
CA GLU A 221 -12.43 -11.41 -14.65
C GLU A 221 -11.31 -10.36 -14.44
N HIS A 222 -11.57 -9.26 -13.74
CA HIS A 222 -10.62 -8.18 -13.47
C HIS A 222 -10.39 -7.94 -11.97
N ILE A 223 -10.91 -8.79 -11.07
CA ILE A 223 -10.81 -8.60 -9.61
C ILE A 223 -9.38 -8.73 -9.07
N ASP A 224 -8.47 -9.36 -9.81
CA ASP A 224 -7.04 -9.41 -9.51
C ASP A 224 -6.39 -8.02 -9.61
N LEU A 225 -6.82 -7.16 -10.55
CA LEU A 225 -6.39 -5.76 -10.61
C LEU A 225 -6.81 -4.98 -9.36
N VAL A 226 -8.02 -5.23 -8.84
CA VAL A 226 -8.53 -4.60 -7.62
C VAL A 226 -7.69 -4.99 -6.40
N ALA A 227 -7.31 -6.27 -6.27
CA ALA A 227 -6.41 -6.71 -5.21
C ALA A 227 -5.01 -6.07 -5.33
N VAL A 228 -4.50 -5.88 -6.55
CA VAL A 228 -3.22 -5.21 -6.79
C VAL A 228 -3.28 -3.74 -6.38
N SER A 229 -4.36 -3.05 -6.72
CA SER A 229 -4.66 -1.69 -6.29
C SER A 229 -4.71 -1.58 -4.76
N ILE A 230 -5.60 -2.34 -4.09
CA ILE A 230 -5.79 -2.31 -2.63
C ILE A 230 -4.45 -2.50 -1.90
N ALA A 231 -3.67 -3.49 -2.33
CA ALA A 231 -2.38 -3.79 -1.71
C ALA A 231 -1.34 -2.68 -1.95
N SER A 232 -1.29 -2.13 -3.16
CA SER A 232 -0.25 -1.17 -3.56
C SER A 232 -0.51 0.24 -3.06
N ASP A 233 -1.79 0.60 -2.88
CA ASP A 233 -2.20 1.87 -2.30
C ASP A 233 -2.30 1.84 -0.77
N ILE A 234 -2.13 0.66 -0.17
CA ILE A 234 -2.03 0.49 1.29
C ILE A 234 -3.32 0.97 1.98
N VAL A 235 -4.48 0.80 1.31
CA VAL A 235 -5.78 1.05 1.92
C VAL A 235 -6.16 -0.07 2.90
N PRO A 236 -7.01 0.21 3.91
CA PRO A 236 -7.48 -0.81 4.85
C PRO A 236 -8.05 -2.07 4.18
N ILE A 237 -7.59 -3.25 4.60
CA ILE A 237 -8.10 -4.57 4.18
C ILE A 237 -9.14 -5.05 5.19
N THR A 238 -10.22 -4.28 5.26
CA THR A 238 -11.42 -4.56 6.07
C THR A 238 -12.65 -4.47 5.16
N GLY A 239 -13.85 -4.78 5.66
CA GLY A 239 -15.10 -4.65 4.89
C GLY A 239 -15.01 -5.20 3.46
N GLU A 240 -15.41 -4.38 2.48
CA GLU A 240 -15.39 -4.77 1.06
C GLU A 240 -13.97 -5.00 0.52
N ASN A 241 -12.97 -4.23 0.94
CA ASN A 241 -11.59 -4.45 0.48
C ASN A 241 -11.08 -5.83 0.90
N ARG A 242 -11.49 -6.35 2.06
CA ARG A 242 -11.13 -7.72 2.48
C ARG A 242 -11.71 -8.75 1.51
N ILE A 243 -12.97 -8.60 1.12
CA ILE A 243 -13.66 -9.48 0.17
C ILE A 243 -12.97 -9.41 -1.20
N LEU A 244 -12.80 -8.20 -1.73
CA LEU A 244 -12.16 -7.95 -3.02
C LEU A 244 -10.73 -8.48 -3.05
N THR A 245 -9.95 -8.24 -1.99
CA THR A 245 -8.59 -8.78 -1.87
C THR A 245 -8.58 -10.31 -1.81
N HIS A 246 -9.50 -10.93 -1.07
CA HIS A 246 -9.57 -12.39 -0.95
C HIS A 246 -9.79 -13.05 -2.31
N PHE A 247 -10.82 -12.60 -3.05
CA PHE A 247 -11.13 -13.16 -4.37
C PHE A 247 -10.11 -12.75 -5.44
N GLY A 248 -9.55 -11.53 -5.36
CA GLY A 248 -8.50 -11.07 -6.26
C GLY A 248 -7.18 -11.82 -6.09
N LEU A 249 -6.75 -12.14 -4.86
CA LEU A 249 -5.59 -13.01 -4.62
C LEU A 249 -5.82 -14.41 -5.19
N LYS A 250 -7.01 -14.99 -4.97
CA LYS A 250 -7.38 -16.30 -5.51
C LYS A 250 -7.30 -16.31 -7.03
N LYS A 251 -7.88 -15.29 -7.69
CA LYS A 251 -7.78 -15.15 -9.14
C LYS A 251 -6.34 -15.00 -9.61
N LEU A 252 -5.56 -14.15 -8.96
CA LEU A 252 -4.14 -13.92 -9.29
C LEU A 252 -3.30 -15.21 -9.14
N GLU A 253 -3.71 -16.11 -8.25
CA GLU A 253 -3.11 -17.43 -8.06
C GLU A 253 -3.51 -18.41 -9.16
N GLU A 254 -4.82 -18.57 -9.40
CA GLU A 254 -5.40 -19.64 -10.23
C GLU A 254 -5.46 -19.29 -11.73
N ASN A 255 -5.90 -18.08 -12.08
CA ASN A 255 -6.11 -17.64 -13.47
C ASN A 255 -5.97 -16.11 -13.61
N PRO A 256 -4.75 -15.57 -13.43
CA PRO A 256 -4.47 -14.14 -13.57
C PRO A 256 -4.64 -13.66 -15.02
N GLY A 257 -4.98 -12.38 -15.21
CA GLY A 257 -4.88 -11.74 -16.52
C GLY A 257 -3.45 -11.80 -17.10
N THR A 258 -3.31 -11.84 -18.43
CA THR A 258 -2.02 -12.07 -19.13
C THR A 258 -0.90 -11.15 -18.65
N GLY A 259 -1.18 -9.85 -18.42
CA GLY A 259 -0.20 -8.90 -17.91
C GLY A 259 0.31 -9.28 -16.52
N LEU A 260 -0.60 -9.52 -15.57
CA LEU A 260 -0.26 -9.92 -14.20
C LEU A 260 0.41 -11.30 -14.15
N HIS A 261 -0.02 -12.24 -14.99
CA HIS A 261 0.62 -13.55 -15.14
C HIS A 261 2.09 -13.40 -15.53
N THR A 262 2.37 -12.52 -16.51
CA THR A 262 3.73 -12.27 -16.99
C THR A 262 4.60 -11.64 -15.89
N ILE A 263 4.06 -10.68 -15.12
CA ILE A 263 4.75 -10.09 -13.97
C ILE A 263 5.03 -11.14 -12.89
N LYS A 264 4.07 -12.01 -12.58
CA LYS A 264 4.19 -13.10 -11.59
C LYS A 264 5.37 -14.02 -11.94
N LYS A 265 5.44 -14.44 -13.22
CA LYS A 265 6.53 -15.26 -13.76
C LYS A 265 7.90 -14.58 -13.64
N LYS A 266 8.01 -13.33 -14.10
CA LYS A 266 9.26 -12.56 -14.01
C LYS A 266 9.69 -12.25 -12.57
N SER A 267 8.74 -12.24 -11.64
CA SER A 267 8.99 -12.01 -10.22
C SER A 267 9.38 -13.27 -9.43
N GLY A 268 9.37 -14.46 -10.06
CA GLY A 268 9.72 -15.73 -9.43
C GLY A 268 8.78 -16.13 -8.29
N ILE A 269 7.47 -15.83 -8.44
CA ILE A 269 6.44 -16.13 -7.44
C ILE A 269 5.32 -17.01 -8.01
N GLU A 270 5.64 -17.83 -8.99
CA GLU A 270 4.67 -18.69 -9.66
C GLU A 270 4.16 -19.84 -8.78
N ASP A 271 5.06 -20.49 -8.02
CA ASP A 271 4.81 -21.73 -7.29
C ASP A 271 4.41 -21.55 -5.81
N LYS A 272 3.87 -20.39 -5.43
CA LYS A 272 3.53 -20.13 -4.02
C LYS A 272 2.20 -19.41 -3.85
N ALA A 273 1.58 -19.67 -2.69
CA ALA A 273 0.43 -18.91 -2.22
C ALA A 273 0.79 -17.43 -2.18
N LEU A 274 -0.02 -16.61 -2.84
CA LEU A 274 0.24 -15.17 -2.93
C LEU A 274 -0.30 -14.46 -1.70
N THR A 275 0.52 -13.54 -1.20
CA THR A 275 0.16 -12.67 -0.08
C THR A 275 0.07 -11.22 -0.57
N VAL A 276 -0.60 -10.37 0.21
CA VAL A 276 -0.59 -8.91 0.00
C VAL A 276 0.85 -8.37 -0.02
N GLU A 277 1.71 -8.91 0.85
CA GLU A 277 3.13 -8.58 0.90
C GLU A 277 3.85 -8.85 -0.44
N ASP A 278 3.54 -9.97 -1.10
CA ASP A 278 4.10 -10.26 -2.42
C ASP A 278 3.67 -9.26 -3.49
N ILE A 279 2.43 -8.78 -3.44
CA ILE A 279 1.98 -7.71 -4.32
C ILE A 279 2.80 -6.44 -4.06
N VAL A 280 2.83 -5.98 -2.80
CA VAL A 280 3.48 -4.73 -2.39
C VAL A 280 4.97 -4.71 -2.73
N PHE A 281 5.68 -5.83 -2.59
CA PHE A 281 7.13 -5.85 -2.78
C PHE A 281 7.61 -6.38 -4.14
N LYS A 282 6.76 -7.09 -4.90
CA LYS A 282 7.17 -7.73 -6.15
C LYS A 282 6.36 -7.31 -7.37
N ILE A 283 5.05 -7.10 -7.25
CA ILE A 283 4.18 -6.72 -8.37
C ILE A 283 4.10 -5.20 -8.48
N GLY A 284 3.59 -4.53 -7.43
CA GLY A 284 3.39 -3.08 -7.38
C GLY A 284 4.64 -2.27 -7.78
N PRO A 285 5.85 -2.59 -7.31
CA PRO A 285 7.05 -1.83 -7.66
C PRO A 285 7.41 -1.87 -9.15
N ARG A 286 7.06 -2.94 -9.89
CA ARG A 286 7.30 -3.05 -11.33
C ARG A 286 6.32 -2.20 -12.12
N ILE A 287 5.05 -2.19 -11.71
CA ILE A 287 4.01 -1.35 -12.30
C ILE A 287 4.36 0.13 -12.05
N ASN A 288 4.66 0.49 -10.79
CA ASN A 288 5.01 1.87 -10.40
C ASN A 288 6.34 2.35 -11.02
N ALA A 289 7.27 1.44 -11.35
CA ALA A 289 8.52 1.80 -12.00
C ALA A 289 8.29 2.44 -13.38
N ALA A 290 7.24 2.03 -14.12
CA ALA A 290 6.91 2.65 -15.41
C ALA A 290 6.62 4.15 -15.25
N GLY A 291 5.76 4.54 -14.31
CA GLY A 291 5.45 5.95 -14.05
C GLY A 291 6.57 6.73 -13.35
N ARG A 292 7.58 6.06 -12.77
CA ARG A 292 8.75 6.72 -12.14
C ARG A 292 9.90 6.93 -13.11
N MET A 293 10.11 6.01 -14.04
CA MET A 293 11.25 6.05 -14.96
C MET A 293 10.87 6.60 -16.33
N GLU A 294 9.63 6.40 -16.77
CA GLU A 294 9.15 6.78 -18.10
C GLU A 294 7.64 7.11 -18.04
N SER A 295 6.81 6.42 -18.83
CA SER A 295 5.37 6.66 -18.92
C SER A 295 4.56 5.53 -18.26
N GLY A 296 3.61 5.91 -17.39
CA GLY A 296 2.65 4.96 -16.80
C GLY A 296 1.77 4.25 -17.83
N LYS A 297 1.68 4.77 -19.07
CA LYS A 297 0.99 4.12 -20.19
C LYS A 297 1.48 2.68 -20.43
N GLN A 298 2.79 2.43 -20.31
CA GLN A 298 3.36 1.10 -20.53
C GLN A 298 2.83 0.06 -19.53
N ALA A 299 2.52 0.48 -18.30
CA ALA A 299 1.91 -0.39 -17.32
C ALA A 299 0.49 -0.77 -17.72
N VAL A 300 -0.32 0.20 -18.18
CA VAL A 300 -1.67 -0.07 -18.68
C VAL A 300 -1.62 -0.99 -19.90
N ASP A 301 -0.76 -0.69 -20.89
CA ASP A 301 -0.56 -1.53 -22.08
C ASP A 301 -0.26 -3.00 -21.72
N LEU A 302 0.57 -3.23 -20.70
CA LEU A 302 0.88 -4.57 -20.21
C LEU A 302 -0.35 -5.23 -19.58
N LEU A 303 -1.03 -4.52 -18.68
CA LEU A 303 -2.14 -5.05 -17.90
C LEU A 303 -3.38 -5.38 -18.75
N ILE A 304 -3.59 -4.65 -19.86
CA ILE A 304 -4.70 -4.89 -20.80
C ILE A 304 -4.32 -5.83 -21.95
N SER A 305 -3.05 -6.22 -22.09
CA SER A 305 -2.59 -7.04 -23.21
C SER A 305 -3.23 -8.42 -23.19
N VAL A 306 -3.68 -8.88 -24.36
CA VAL A 306 -4.19 -10.25 -24.57
C VAL A 306 -3.17 -11.16 -25.27
N ASN A 307 -2.03 -10.61 -25.69
CA ASN A 307 -0.98 -11.32 -26.42
C ASN A 307 0.23 -11.55 -25.51
N GLU A 308 0.51 -12.81 -25.18
CA GLU A 308 1.62 -13.19 -24.29
C GLU A 308 2.99 -12.67 -24.76
N LYS A 309 3.23 -12.59 -26.06
CA LYS A 309 4.51 -12.08 -26.59
C LYS A 309 4.65 -10.59 -26.35
N GLU A 310 3.60 -9.82 -26.62
CA GLU A 310 3.56 -8.38 -26.37
C GLU A 310 3.67 -8.09 -24.87
N ALA A 311 2.91 -8.82 -24.06
CA ALA A 311 2.99 -8.75 -22.60
C ALA A 311 4.41 -9.07 -22.09
N SER A 312 5.09 -10.09 -22.63
CA SER A 312 6.47 -10.39 -22.26
C SER A 312 7.42 -9.24 -22.57
N VAL A 313 7.31 -8.63 -23.76
CA VAL A 313 8.17 -7.49 -24.16
C VAL A 313 7.93 -6.29 -23.25
N LEU A 314 6.68 -5.95 -22.95
CA LEU A 314 6.33 -4.84 -22.04
C LEU A 314 6.79 -5.14 -20.61
N CYS A 315 6.62 -6.36 -20.13
CA CYS A 315 7.06 -6.77 -18.80
C CYS A 315 8.59 -6.72 -18.66
N ASP A 316 9.35 -7.05 -19.71
CA ASP A 316 10.81 -6.93 -19.70
C ASP A 316 11.26 -5.48 -19.57
N LYS A 317 10.57 -4.53 -20.25
CA LYS A 317 10.81 -3.09 -20.07
C LYS A 317 10.53 -2.64 -18.65
N LEU A 318 9.37 -3.00 -18.10
CA LEU A 318 9.00 -2.67 -16.72
C LEU A 318 9.97 -3.25 -15.70
N ASN A 319 10.47 -4.47 -15.93
CA ASN A 319 11.48 -5.07 -15.06
C ASN A 319 12.82 -4.31 -15.14
N ALA A 320 13.26 -3.93 -16.34
CA ALA A 320 14.45 -3.10 -16.52
C ALA A 320 14.33 -1.75 -15.79
N HIS A 321 13.20 -1.05 -15.94
CA HIS A 321 12.89 0.19 -15.22
C HIS A 321 12.91 -0.01 -13.70
N ASN A 322 12.33 -1.11 -13.23
CA ASN A 322 12.33 -1.44 -11.81
C ASN A 322 13.75 -1.66 -11.26
N ASP A 323 14.61 -2.34 -12.02
CA ASP A 323 16.00 -2.65 -11.65
C ASP A 323 16.87 -1.39 -11.70
N GLU A 324 16.73 -0.54 -12.72
CA GLU A 324 17.36 0.77 -12.78
C GLU A 324 16.97 1.63 -11.58
N ARG A 325 15.67 1.72 -11.28
CA ARG A 325 15.16 2.41 -10.10
C ARG A 325 15.78 1.87 -8.81
N ARG A 326 15.96 0.55 -8.65
CA ARG A 326 16.60 -0.04 -7.44
C ARG A 326 18.05 0.36 -7.32
N ASN A 327 18.78 0.37 -8.43
CA ASN A 327 20.18 0.77 -8.45
C ASN A 327 20.35 2.24 -8.09
N ILE A 328 19.54 3.12 -8.67
CA ILE A 328 19.51 4.54 -8.33
C ILE A 328 19.16 4.74 -6.85
N ASP A 329 18.11 4.07 -6.36
CA ASP A 329 17.70 4.10 -4.96
C ASP A 329 18.81 3.66 -3.99
N LYS A 330 19.47 2.54 -4.28
CA LYS A 330 20.62 2.07 -3.50
C LYS A 330 21.74 3.12 -3.45
N ASN A 331 22.16 3.62 -4.62
CA ASN A 331 23.25 4.59 -4.72
C ASN A 331 22.92 5.89 -3.98
N ILE A 332 21.71 6.42 -4.13
CA ILE A 332 21.28 7.64 -3.45
C ILE A 332 21.17 7.40 -1.94
N THR A 333 20.67 6.24 -1.51
CA THR A 333 20.61 5.88 -0.08
C THR A 333 22.01 5.85 0.54
N GLU A 334 23.00 5.25 -0.14
CA GLU A 334 24.38 5.21 0.33
C GLU A 334 25.00 6.61 0.44
N GLN A 335 24.78 7.47 -0.57
CA GLN A 335 25.20 8.88 -0.53
C GLN A 335 24.54 9.65 0.61
N ALA A 336 23.22 9.49 0.78
CA ALA A 336 22.46 10.14 1.83
C ALA A 336 22.93 9.74 3.23
N VAL A 337 23.21 8.44 3.44
CA VAL A 337 23.79 7.93 4.69
C VAL A 337 25.17 8.54 4.94
N HIS A 338 26.00 8.68 3.91
CA HIS A 338 27.30 9.32 4.02
C HIS A 338 27.20 10.81 4.36
N GLU A 339 26.30 11.54 3.71
CA GLU A 339 26.02 12.95 4.02
C GLU A 339 25.57 13.12 5.47
N ILE A 340 24.66 12.28 5.97
CA ILE A 340 24.20 12.32 7.37
C ILE A 340 25.35 12.07 8.34
N ALA A 341 26.25 11.13 8.05
CA ALA A 341 27.40 10.85 8.90
C ALA A 341 28.38 12.04 9.00
N GLN A 342 28.38 12.93 8.00
CA GLN A 342 29.18 14.16 7.99
C GLN A 342 28.47 15.37 8.61
N LEU A 343 27.15 15.30 8.83
CA LEU A 343 26.42 16.39 9.46
C LEU A 343 26.87 16.56 10.92
N SER A 344 27.08 17.82 11.31
CA SER A 344 27.36 18.16 12.71
C SER A 344 26.27 17.65 13.66
N HIS A 345 26.59 17.46 14.95
CA HIS A 345 25.62 17.15 16.01
C HIS A 345 24.50 18.20 16.19
N LYS A 346 24.45 19.25 15.36
CA LYS A 346 23.41 20.30 15.32
C LYS A 346 22.04 19.76 14.89
N PHE A 347 21.97 18.70 14.09
CA PHE A 347 20.72 18.12 13.57
C PHE A 347 20.44 16.76 14.21
N LYS A 348 19.68 16.76 15.30
CA LYS A 348 19.41 15.57 16.13
C LYS A 348 18.03 14.99 15.85
N TYR A 349 17.04 15.84 15.64
CA TYR A 349 15.62 15.45 15.63
C TYR A 349 15.05 15.29 14.23
N SER A 350 15.69 15.82 13.20
CA SER A 350 15.26 15.66 11.82
C SER A 350 16.42 15.39 10.86
N THR A 351 16.09 14.90 9.67
CA THR A 351 17.02 14.79 8.54
C THR A 351 16.49 15.64 7.40
N VAL A 352 17.28 16.60 6.90
CA VAL A 352 16.96 17.30 5.65
C VAL A 352 18.17 17.30 4.73
N LEU A 353 18.08 16.55 3.63
CA LEU A 353 19.14 16.41 2.64
C LEU A 353 18.75 17.09 1.33
N TYR A 354 19.74 17.64 0.65
CA TYR A 354 19.56 18.26 -0.66
C TYR A 354 20.78 17.96 -1.52
N ASN A 355 20.54 17.31 -2.65
CA ASN A 355 21.56 17.07 -3.65
C ASN A 355 20.94 17.26 -5.04
N PRO A 356 21.44 18.21 -5.86
CA PRO A 356 20.84 18.54 -7.14
C PRO A 356 20.93 17.41 -8.18
N ASN A 357 21.78 16.41 -7.95
CA ASN A 357 22.00 15.29 -8.87
C ASN A 357 21.15 14.06 -8.55
N TRP A 358 20.33 14.10 -7.49
CA TRP A 358 19.49 12.96 -7.13
C TRP A 358 18.27 12.84 -8.03
N HIS A 359 17.84 11.61 -8.31
CA HIS A 359 16.71 11.39 -9.20
C HIS A 359 15.37 11.67 -8.50
N LYS A 360 14.57 12.59 -9.06
CA LYS A 360 13.26 13.01 -8.50
C LYS A 360 12.31 11.83 -8.26
N GLY A 361 12.28 10.84 -9.14
CA GLY A 361 11.43 9.65 -9.00
C GLY A 361 11.75 8.75 -7.78
N VAL A 362 12.88 8.98 -7.10
CA VAL A 362 13.45 8.07 -6.09
C VAL A 362 13.57 8.71 -4.69
N VAL A 363 13.60 10.05 -4.59
CA VAL A 363 13.81 10.76 -3.31
C VAL A 363 12.83 10.35 -2.19
N GLY A 364 11.57 10.04 -2.54
CA GLY A 364 10.59 9.57 -1.57
C GLY A 364 10.87 8.17 -1.01
N ILE A 365 11.49 7.29 -1.79
CA ILE A 365 11.88 5.95 -1.35
C ILE A 365 13.08 6.05 -0.41
N VAL A 366 14.05 6.89 -0.77
CA VAL A 366 15.23 7.18 0.04
C VAL A 366 14.81 7.78 1.39
N ALA A 367 13.86 8.72 1.41
CA ALA A 367 13.33 9.28 2.64
C ALA A 367 12.77 8.20 3.58
N SER A 368 12.00 7.24 3.06
CA SER A 368 11.48 6.12 3.86
C SER A 368 12.61 5.22 4.41
N ARG A 369 13.63 4.87 3.62
CA ARG A 369 14.77 4.05 4.08
C ARG A 369 15.60 4.74 5.16
N LEU A 370 15.76 6.06 5.05
CA LEU A 370 16.45 6.85 6.07
C LEU A 370 15.68 6.86 7.39
N ILE A 371 14.34 6.87 7.35
CA ILE A 371 13.52 6.71 8.56
C ILE A 371 13.71 5.33 9.18
N GLU A 372 13.77 4.26 8.40
CA GLU A 372 14.02 2.92 8.96
C GLU A 372 15.38 2.83 9.67
N THR A 373 16.36 3.61 9.22
CA THR A 373 17.73 3.60 9.75
C THR A 373 17.91 4.54 10.95
N TYR A 374 17.40 5.76 10.86
CA TYR A 374 17.63 6.84 11.83
C TYR A 374 16.41 7.20 12.68
N TYR A 375 15.23 6.70 12.32
CA TYR A 375 13.95 6.88 12.99
C TYR A 375 13.65 8.32 13.43
N ARG A 376 13.66 9.23 12.46
CA ARG A 376 13.34 10.65 12.68
C ARG A 376 12.73 11.28 11.42
N PRO A 377 11.85 12.31 11.53
CA PRO A 377 11.27 12.99 10.38
C PRO A 377 12.34 13.35 9.33
N THR A 378 12.11 12.93 8.08
CA THR A 378 13.13 12.97 7.04
C THR A 378 12.60 13.60 5.75
N ILE A 379 13.36 14.53 5.21
CA ILE A 379 13.11 15.22 3.96
C ILE A 379 14.30 15.03 3.03
N VAL A 380 14.04 14.58 1.80
CA VAL A 380 15.05 14.40 0.75
C VAL A 380 14.66 15.25 -0.45
N LEU A 381 15.53 16.21 -0.79
CA LEU A 381 15.33 17.19 -1.86
C LEU A 381 16.32 16.94 -3.01
N THR A 382 15.89 17.24 -4.23
CA THR A 382 16.70 17.30 -5.44
C THR A 382 16.35 18.53 -6.28
N GLN A 383 17.11 18.82 -7.34
CA GLN A 383 16.81 19.91 -8.25
C GLN A 383 15.89 19.45 -9.39
N SER A 384 14.85 20.22 -9.66
CA SER A 384 13.94 20.01 -10.80
C SER A 384 13.34 21.34 -11.23
N ASN A 385 13.38 21.64 -12.53
CA ASN A 385 12.83 22.87 -13.12
C ASN A 385 13.31 24.16 -12.43
N GLY A 386 14.58 24.19 -11.98
CA GLY A 386 15.17 25.34 -11.29
C GLY A 386 14.82 25.46 -9.80
N PHE A 387 13.98 24.58 -9.26
CA PHE A 387 13.61 24.54 -7.85
C PHE A 387 14.24 23.34 -7.14
N ALA A 388 14.38 23.43 -5.81
CA ALA A 388 14.54 22.27 -4.97
C ALA A 388 13.16 21.64 -4.77
N THR A 389 12.99 20.38 -5.14
CA THR A 389 11.76 19.62 -4.96
C THR A 389 12.07 18.30 -4.28
N GLY A 390 11.15 17.79 -3.47
CA GLY A 390 11.41 16.52 -2.83
C GLY A 390 10.24 15.92 -2.09
N SER A 391 10.57 14.97 -1.25
CA SER A 391 9.60 14.20 -0.47
C SER A 391 10.00 14.16 0.98
N ALA A 392 8.99 14.29 1.83
CA ALA A 392 9.07 14.23 3.27
C ALA A 392 8.36 12.97 3.77
N ARG A 393 8.89 12.37 4.83
CA ARG A 393 8.32 11.22 5.53
C ARG A 393 8.43 11.45 7.05
N SER A 394 7.48 10.90 7.81
CA SER A 394 7.41 11.07 9.27
C SER A 394 7.61 9.76 10.03
N VAL A 395 7.87 9.88 11.33
CA VAL A 395 7.77 8.78 12.30
C VAL A 395 6.34 8.64 12.82
N ASN A 396 6.04 7.53 13.49
CA ASN A 396 4.70 7.30 14.02
C ASN A 396 4.30 8.38 15.03
N GLY A 397 3.08 8.91 14.94
CA GLY A 397 2.54 9.93 15.85
C GLY A 397 3.01 11.38 15.62
N PHE A 398 3.99 11.64 14.74
CA PHE A 398 4.46 13.01 14.47
C PHE A 398 3.77 13.61 13.24
N ASP A 399 3.11 14.76 13.40
CA ASP A 399 2.46 15.48 12.30
C ASP A 399 3.49 16.28 11.47
N LEU A 400 3.90 15.66 10.37
CA LEU A 400 4.84 16.25 9.42
C LEU A 400 4.24 17.39 8.61
N TYR A 401 2.93 17.32 8.32
CA TYR A 401 2.28 18.33 7.50
C TYR A 401 2.28 19.66 8.23
N GLU A 402 1.87 19.67 9.50
CA GLU A 402 1.90 20.86 10.34
C GLU A 402 3.32 21.37 10.57
N ALA A 403 4.31 20.48 10.71
CA ALA A 403 5.71 20.89 10.83
C ALA A 403 6.26 21.58 9.57
N ILE A 404 5.81 21.15 8.37
CA ILE A 404 6.15 21.79 7.10
C ILE A 404 5.36 23.09 6.91
N ASN A 405 4.10 23.13 7.34
CA ASN A 405 3.24 24.31 7.28
C ASN A 405 3.83 25.50 8.05
N ASP A 406 4.45 25.24 9.22
CA ASP A 406 5.21 26.23 10.00
C ASP A 406 6.44 26.81 9.25
N CYS A 407 6.85 26.17 8.15
CA CYS A 407 7.94 26.60 7.29
C CYS A 407 7.44 27.14 5.93
N SER A 408 6.13 27.34 5.76
CA SER A 408 5.48 27.65 4.48
C SER A 408 5.98 28.92 3.80
N ASP A 409 6.47 29.91 4.57
CA ASP A 409 7.06 31.15 4.04
C ASP A 409 8.33 30.93 3.21
N LEU A 410 8.97 29.76 3.36
CA LEU A 410 10.17 29.38 2.61
C LEU A 410 9.87 28.53 1.37
N LEU A 411 8.61 28.11 1.19
CA LEU A 411 8.17 27.16 0.18
C LEU A 411 7.42 27.87 -0.95
N GLU A 412 7.59 27.36 -2.17
CA GLU A 412 6.76 27.75 -3.32
C GLU A 412 5.43 26.99 -3.30
N SER A 413 5.48 25.71 -2.94
CA SER A 413 4.31 24.86 -2.78
C SER A 413 4.63 23.64 -1.92
N PHE A 414 3.64 23.12 -1.20
CA PHE A 414 3.71 21.83 -0.54
C PHE A 414 2.31 21.22 -0.43
N GLY A 415 2.26 19.91 -0.26
CA GLY A 415 1.00 19.17 -0.11
C GLY A 415 1.26 17.74 0.36
N GLY A 416 0.26 17.15 1.00
CA GLY A 416 0.36 15.79 1.53
C GLY A 416 -0.55 15.57 2.73
N HIS A 417 -0.14 14.66 3.60
CA HIS A 417 -0.85 14.25 4.81
C HIS A 417 0.14 14.15 5.99
N MET A 418 -0.39 13.82 7.17
CA MET A 418 0.35 13.74 8.44
C MET A 418 1.70 13.00 8.35
N TYR A 419 1.79 11.93 7.55
CA TYR A 419 2.98 11.06 7.48
C TYR A 419 3.87 11.27 6.25
N ALA A 420 3.39 11.99 5.23
CA ALA A 420 4.10 12.15 3.96
C ALA A 420 3.69 13.44 3.25
N ALA A 421 4.67 14.17 2.71
CA ALA A 421 4.41 15.37 1.93
C ALA A 421 5.38 15.52 0.75
N GLY A 422 4.94 16.21 -0.29
CA GLY A 422 5.78 16.77 -1.35
C GLY A 422 5.97 18.27 -1.11
N LEU A 423 7.14 18.79 -1.43
CA LEU A 423 7.48 20.19 -1.24
C LEU A 423 8.39 20.72 -2.34
N THR A 424 8.23 22.01 -2.63
CA THR A 424 9.01 22.76 -3.61
C THR A 424 9.45 24.08 -2.99
N LEU A 425 10.72 24.44 -3.12
CA LEU A 425 11.31 25.67 -2.61
C LEU A 425 12.43 26.16 -3.51
N LYS A 426 12.80 27.43 -3.40
CA LYS A 426 13.98 27.95 -4.11
C LYS A 426 15.27 27.37 -3.52
N PRO A 427 16.29 27.03 -4.35
CA PRO A 427 17.55 26.47 -3.86
C PRO A 427 18.22 27.32 -2.77
N GLU A 428 18.13 28.65 -2.85
CA GLU A 428 18.68 29.58 -1.85
C GLU A 428 17.99 29.49 -0.48
N ASN A 429 16.75 28.97 -0.41
CA ASN A 429 16.01 28.81 0.84
C ASN A 429 16.33 27.49 1.54
N VAL A 430 17.01 26.53 0.88
CA VAL A 430 17.25 25.19 1.42
C VAL A 430 17.92 25.25 2.80
N GLN A 431 18.99 26.02 2.96
CA GLN A 431 19.69 26.07 4.25
C GLN A 431 18.82 26.65 5.38
N LYS A 432 18.06 27.72 5.10
CA LYS A 432 17.13 28.33 6.08
C LYS A 432 16.03 27.34 6.46
N PHE A 433 15.52 26.60 5.49
CA PHE A 433 14.52 25.57 5.70
C PHE A 433 15.05 24.43 6.58
N LYS A 434 16.28 23.93 6.33
CA LYS A 434 16.91 22.90 7.18
C LYS A 434 16.94 23.31 8.65
N GLU A 435 17.34 24.55 8.93
CA GLU A 435 17.45 25.06 10.30
C GLU A 435 16.10 25.29 10.95
N ARG A 436 15.11 25.83 10.22
CA ARG A 436 13.77 26.05 10.73
C ARG A 436 13.04 24.74 10.99
N PHE A 437 13.13 23.78 10.07
CA PHE A 437 12.50 22.48 10.20
C PHE A 437 13.06 21.71 11.40
N GLU A 438 14.38 21.68 11.59
CA GLU A 438 14.98 21.07 12.79
C GLU A 438 14.46 21.70 14.08
N LYS A 439 14.35 23.04 14.12
CA LYS A 439 13.81 23.75 15.28
C LYS A 439 12.36 23.34 15.56
N VAL A 440 11.49 23.41 14.55
CA VAL A 440 10.07 23.03 14.67
C VAL A 440 9.91 21.58 15.14
N VAL A 441 10.67 20.65 14.54
CA VAL A 441 10.64 19.25 14.94
C VAL A 441 11.14 19.09 16.38
N SER A 442 12.24 19.74 16.76
CA SER A 442 12.78 19.64 18.12
C SER A 442 11.86 20.18 19.23
N GLU A 443 10.99 21.14 18.90
CA GLU A 443 10.02 21.73 19.83
C GLU A 443 8.75 20.88 19.99
N ARG A 444 8.44 20.01 19.01
CA ARG A 444 7.18 19.25 18.93
C ARG A 444 7.34 17.75 19.12
N ILE A 445 8.48 17.18 18.71
CA ILE A 445 8.68 15.73 18.75
C ILE A 445 8.88 15.26 20.20
N THR A 446 8.16 14.22 20.59
CA THR A 446 8.27 13.65 21.94
C THR A 446 9.36 12.57 22.00
N SER A 447 9.84 12.25 23.19
CA SER A 447 10.89 11.26 23.37
C SER A 447 10.47 9.85 22.94
N ASP A 448 9.20 9.50 23.11
CA ASP A 448 8.63 8.23 22.65
C ASP A 448 8.56 8.13 21.12
N GLN A 449 8.36 9.25 20.41
CA GLN A 449 8.36 9.29 18.94
C GLN A 449 9.75 9.12 18.33
N LEU A 450 10.82 9.23 19.12
CA LEU A 450 12.20 8.99 18.69
C LEU A 450 12.60 7.51 18.79
N ILE A 451 11.71 6.64 19.29
CA ILE A 451 11.99 5.22 19.50
C ILE A 451 11.04 4.40 18.62
N PRO A 452 11.56 3.51 17.75
CA PRO A 452 10.71 2.63 16.97
C PRO A 452 9.86 1.73 17.86
N GLN A 453 8.59 1.60 17.51
CA GLN A 453 7.65 0.76 18.24
C GLN A 453 7.42 -0.58 17.52
N VAL A 454 7.32 -1.65 18.29
CA VAL A 454 6.71 -2.92 17.86
C VAL A 454 5.38 -3.06 18.59
N GLU A 455 4.29 -3.06 17.83
CA GLU A 455 2.97 -3.40 18.36
C GLU A 455 2.88 -4.91 18.52
N ILE A 456 2.43 -5.35 19.69
CA ILE A 456 2.28 -6.76 20.06
C ILE A 456 0.80 -6.98 20.38
N ASP A 457 0.16 -7.90 19.67
CA ASP A 457 -1.26 -8.17 19.82
C ASP A 457 -1.57 -9.04 21.04
N ALA A 458 -0.70 -10.01 21.35
CA ALA A 458 -0.86 -10.90 22.49
C ALA A 458 0.45 -11.58 22.89
N GLU A 459 0.54 -12.00 24.15
CA GLU A 459 1.51 -13.02 24.56
C GLU A 459 1.08 -14.38 23.98
N LEU A 460 2.03 -15.15 23.47
CA LEU A 460 1.79 -16.50 22.97
C LEU A 460 3.01 -17.37 23.25
N ASN A 461 2.83 -18.38 24.10
CA ASN A 461 3.86 -19.36 24.38
C ASN A 461 3.89 -20.42 23.27
N PHE A 462 5.07 -21.01 23.05
CA PHE A 462 5.27 -22.02 22.01
C PHE A 462 4.40 -23.27 22.24
N SER A 463 4.11 -23.62 23.49
CA SER A 463 3.18 -24.69 23.84
C SER A 463 1.79 -24.52 23.21
N ASP A 464 1.33 -23.26 23.06
CA ASP A 464 0.00 -22.94 22.54
C ASP A 464 -0.07 -22.95 20.99
N ILE A 465 1.08 -23.06 20.33
CA ILE A 465 1.18 -23.04 18.86
C ILE A 465 1.01 -24.44 18.28
N ASP A 466 -0.22 -24.96 18.24
CA ASP A 466 -0.52 -26.24 17.60
C ASP A 466 -1.01 -26.10 16.14
N ASP A 467 -1.20 -27.23 15.45
CA ASP A 467 -1.68 -27.25 14.06
C ASP A 467 -3.09 -26.65 13.91
N LYS A 468 -3.94 -26.75 14.95
CA LYS A 468 -5.29 -26.18 14.96
C LYS A 468 -5.20 -24.66 15.05
N PHE A 469 -4.40 -24.13 15.98
CA PHE A 469 -4.13 -22.72 16.17
C PHE A 469 -3.63 -22.10 14.87
N PHE A 470 -2.59 -22.69 14.27
CA PHE A 470 -2.00 -22.15 13.05
C PHE A 470 -2.97 -22.20 11.87
N ARG A 471 -3.73 -23.29 11.70
CA ARG A 471 -4.75 -23.40 10.64
C ARG A 471 -5.85 -22.35 10.77
N ILE A 472 -6.27 -22.00 11.99
CA ILE A 472 -7.27 -20.95 12.21
C ILE A 472 -6.65 -19.57 11.99
N LEU A 473 -5.45 -19.32 12.52
CA LEU A 473 -4.75 -18.05 12.32
C LEU A 473 -4.58 -17.71 10.83
N LYS A 474 -4.30 -18.71 9.98
CA LYS A 474 -4.21 -18.49 8.53
C LYS A 474 -5.50 -17.95 7.90
N GLN A 475 -6.66 -18.24 8.46
CA GLN A 475 -7.94 -17.72 7.97
C GLN A 475 -8.14 -16.22 8.27
N PHE A 476 -7.29 -15.61 9.11
CA PHE A 476 -7.29 -14.15 9.30
C PHE A 476 -6.75 -13.41 8.07
N ALA A 477 -5.99 -14.08 7.19
CA ALA A 477 -5.58 -13.52 5.91
C ALA A 477 -6.82 -13.20 5.03
N PRO A 478 -6.73 -12.25 4.07
CA PRO A 478 -5.55 -11.46 3.72
C PRO A 478 -5.17 -10.44 4.80
N PHE A 479 -3.86 -10.30 5.05
CA PHE A 479 -3.32 -9.35 6.01
C PHE A 479 -2.88 -8.06 5.31
N GLY A 480 -3.11 -6.92 5.96
CA GLY A 480 -2.74 -5.59 5.49
C GLY A 480 -3.23 -4.50 6.46
N PRO A 481 -3.18 -3.22 6.08
CA PRO A 481 -3.67 -2.13 6.94
C PRO A 481 -5.08 -2.41 7.47
N GLY A 482 -5.35 -2.11 8.75
CA GLY A 482 -6.61 -2.47 9.43
C GLY A 482 -6.79 -3.95 9.79
N ASN A 483 -6.00 -4.87 9.20
CA ASN A 483 -5.98 -6.29 9.55
C ASN A 483 -4.54 -6.84 9.44
N MET A 484 -3.61 -6.29 10.23
CA MET A 484 -2.20 -6.67 10.15
C MET A 484 -2.00 -8.13 10.60
N ASN A 485 -0.93 -8.77 10.08
CA ASN A 485 -0.53 -10.10 10.56
C ASN A 485 -0.16 -10.02 12.05
N PRO A 486 -0.78 -10.81 12.93
CA PRO A 486 -0.54 -10.73 14.37
C PRO A 486 0.92 -10.85 14.75
N VAL A 487 1.36 -9.97 15.66
CA VAL A 487 2.66 -10.04 16.30
C VAL A 487 2.46 -10.50 17.74
N PHE A 488 3.12 -11.59 18.08
CA PHE A 488 3.10 -12.18 19.41
C PHE A 488 4.39 -11.88 20.17
N PHE A 489 4.33 -12.07 21.47
CA PHE A 489 5.46 -11.99 22.39
C PHE A 489 5.66 -13.30 23.12
N ALA A 490 6.92 -13.69 23.29
CA ALA A 490 7.32 -14.79 24.16
C ALA A 490 8.59 -14.39 24.93
N GLU A 491 8.59 -14.69 26.23
CA GLU A 491 9.71 -14.48 27.12
C GLU A 491 10.61 -15.71 27.23
N ASN A 492 11.86 -15.47 27.62
CA ASN A 492 12.80 -16.52 28.02
C ASN A 492 12.96 -17.64 26.99
N VAL A 493 12.97 -17.28 25.70
CA VAL A 493 13.25 -18.24 24.62
C VAL A 493 14.75 -18.49 24.52
N VAL A 494 15.13 -19.69 24.11
CA VAL A 494 16.54 -20.09 23.96
C VAL A 494 16.75 -20.68 22.56
N ASP A 495 17.87 -20.35 21.93
CA ASP A 495 18.31 -21.05 20.71
C ASP A 495 18.87 -22.42 21.06
N ASN A 496 18.46 -23.44 20.31
CA ASN A 496 18.85 -24.83 20.56
C ASN A 496 20.31 -25.17 20.17
N GLY A 497 21.12 -24.18 19.82
CA GLY A 497 22.51 -24.32 19.40
C GLY A 497 22.74 -24.36 17.88
N THR A 498 21.68 -24.21 17.07
CA THR A 498 21.77 -24.20 15.59
C THR A 498 21.69 -22.81 14.97
N GLY A 499 21.60 -21.78 15.82
CA GLY A 499 21.61 -20.39 15.43
C GLY A 499 22.81 -20.03 14.55
N ARG A 500 22.59 -19.18 13.55
CA ARG A 500 23.67 -18.66 12.68
C ARG A 500 23.28 -17.38 11.96
N PRO A 501 24.24 -16.47 11.71
CA PRO A 501 24.06 -15.39 10.76
C PRO A 501 23.82 -15.95 9.34
N VAL A 502 22.94 -15.31 8.57
CA VAL A 502 22.65 -15.62 7.16
C VAL A 502 22.48 -14.32 6.37
N GLY A 503 22.49 -14.40 5.03
CA GLY A 503 22.61 -13.24 4.14
C GLY A 503 24.02 -13.10 3.60
N THR A 504 24.23 -12.22 2.61
CA THR A 504 25.53 -12.06 1.95
C THR A 504 26.62 -11.63 2.93
N ASP A 505 26.26 -10.75 3.87
CA ASP A 505 27.19 -10.21 4.88
C ASP A 505 26.80 -10.63 6.30
N GLY A 506 25.99 -11.69 6.44
CA GLY A 506 25.44 -12.12 7.72
C GLY A 506 24.46 -11.10 8.33
N GLU A 507 23.74 -10.35 7.49
CA GLU A 507 22.83 -9.29 7.93
C GLU A 507 21.60 -9.81 8.71
N HIS A 508 21.25 -11.09 8.55
CA HIS A 508 20.08 -11.72 9.16
C HIS A 508 20.50 -12.82 10.14
N LEU A 509 19.58 -13.23 11.00
CA LEU A 509 19.83 -14.25 12.01
C LEU A 509 18.81 -15.38 11.88
N LYS A 510 19.28 -16.59 11.57
CA LYS A 510 18.46 -17.81 11.57
C LYS A 510 18.64 -18.53 12.89
N LEU A 511 17.55 -18.88 13.56
CA LEU A 511 17.53 -19.52 14.88
C LEU A 511 16.62 -20.75 14.85
N ASN A 512 16.73 -21.58 15.89
CA ASN A 512 15.74 -22.60 16.18
C ASN A 512 15.41 -22.54 17.67
N LEU A 513 14.21 -22.07 17.97
CA LEU A 513 13.86 -21.58 19.30
C LEU A 513 13.04 -22.61 20.06
N LEU A 514 13.29 -22.68 21.37
CA LEU A 514 12.53 -23.47 22.33
C LEU A 514 12.24 -22.63 23.58
N GLN A 515 11.26 -23.06 24.37
CA GLN A 515 10.95 -22.50 25.70
C GLN A 515 11.01 -23.62 26.75
N GLU A 516 11.30 -23.25 27.99
CA GLU A 516 11.44 -24.22 29.11
C GLU A 516 10.15 -25.01 29.38
N ASN A 517 8.99 -24.40 29.16
CA ASN A 517 7.68 -25.03 29.36
C ASN A 517 7.38 -26.14 28.34
N ASP A 518 8.07 -26.17 27.18
CA ASP A 518 7.98 -27.23 26.18
C ASP A 518 9.35 -27.40 25.47
N PRO A 519 10.33 -28.04 26.14
CA PRO A 519 11.71 -28.09 25.65
C PRO A 519 11.88 -29.01 24.43
N PHE A 520 10.87 -29.83 24.10
CA PHE A 520 10.88 -30.72 22.95
C PHE A 520 10.39 -30.02 21.67
N LYS A 521 9.60 -28.95 21.81
CA LYS A 521 9.07 -28.19 20.69
C LYS A 521 10.04 -27.12 20.23
N ASN A 522 10.73 -27.43 19.14
CA ASN A 522 11.64 -26.51 18.48
C ASN A 522 10.94 -25.86 17.28
N ILE A 523 10.95 -24.53 17.20
CA ILE A 523 10.34 -23.80 16.08
C ILE A 523 11.43 -23.03 15.32
N PRO A 524 11.59 -23.27 14.00
CA PRO A 524 12.50 -22.49 13.18
C PRO A 524 12.15 -21.01 13.22
N ALA A 525 13.15 -20.13 13.27
CA ALA A 525 12.94 -18.69 13.31
C ALA A 525 13.92 -17.95 12.37
N ILE A 526 13.48 -16.81 11.86
CA ILE A 526 14.30 -15.88 11.07
C ILE A 526 14.09 -14.46 11.57
N ALA A 527 15.19 -13.76 11.87
CA ALA A 527 15.20 -12.37 12.31
C ALA A 527 15.95 -11.52 11.26
N PHE A 528 15.19 -10.88 10.38
CA PHE A 528 15.75 -10.02 9.32
C PHE A 528 16.39 -8.77 9.92
N GLY A 529 17.57 -8.41 9.43
CA GLY A 529 18.36 -7.24 9.87
C GLY A 529 18.97 -7.34 11.27
N GLN A 530 18.86 -8.49 11.94
CA GLN A 530 19.27 -8.67 13.34
C GLN A 530 20.52 -9.56 13.51
N GLY A 531 21.32 -9.77 12.46
CA GLY A 531 22.54 -10.60 12.50
C GLY A 531 23.53 -10.24 13.61
N LYS A 532 23.65 -8.95 13.94
CA LYS A 532 24.53 -8.45 15.02
C LYS A 532 24.13 -8.94 16.42
N LYS A 533 22.91 -9.45 16.62
CA LYS A 533 22.44 -9.98 17.91
C LYS A 533 22.89 -11.43 18.15
N PHE A 534 23.50 -12.10 17.17
CA PHE A 534 23.92 -13.50 17.25
C PHE A 534 24.67 -13.85 18.55
N SER A 535 25.69 -13.08 18.94
CA SER A 535 26.49 -13.34 20.15
C SER A 535 25.71 -13.22 21.48
N LYS A 536 24.55 -12.57 21.44
CA LYS A 536 23.65 -12.41 22.58
C LYS A 536 22.52 -13.45 22.62
N THR A 537 22.26 -14.15 21.52
CA THR A 537 21.13 -15.08 21.38
C THR A 537 21.54 -16.55 21.27
N VAL A 538 22.80 -16.87 21.57
CA VAL A 538 23.35 -18.24 21.49
C VAL A 538 24.07 -18.62 22.78
N ASN A 539 24.55 -19.86 22.84
CA ASN A 539 25.21 -20.47 24.01
C ASN A 539 24.27 -20.58 25.22
N GLY A 540 23.00 -20.93 24.99
CA GLY A 540 22.03 -21.14 26.06
C GLY A 540 21.54 -19.86 26.75
N LYS A 541 21.85 -18.68 26.21
CA LYS A 541 21.32 -17.41 26.72
C LYS A 541 19.82 -17.32 26.40
N ALA A 542 19.03 -17.04 27.43
CA ALA A 542 17.63 -16.69 27.28
C ALA A 542 17.50 -15.26 26.77
N PHE A 543 16.45 -15.01 25.99
CA PHE A 543 16.09 -13.69 25.49
C PHE A 543 14.60 -13.68 25.17
N ASP A 544 14.05 -12.48 24.95
CA ASP A 544 12.65 -12.33 24.57
C ASP A 544 12.53 -12.02 23.08
N ILE A 545 11.40 -12.41 22.50
CA ILE A 545 11.11 -12.15 21.08
C ILE A 545 9.72 -11.54 20.88
N ALA A 546 9.65 -10.59 19.96
CA ALA A 546 8.41 -10.22 19.29
C ALA A 546 8.42 -10.87 17.90
N TYR A 547 7.39 -11.64 17.55
CA TYR A 547 7.40 -12.49 16.37
C TYR A 547 6.02 -12.66 15.73
N ALA A 548 5.99 -12.89 14.41
CA ALA A 548 4.78 -13.30 13.70
C ALA A 548 4.93 -14.77 13.25
N LEU A 549 3.81 -15.49 13.19
CA LEU A 549 3.78 -16.84 12.62
C LEU A 549 3.69 -16.77 11.09
N THR A 550 4.54 -17.51 10.41
CA THR A 550 4.67 -17.50 8.95
C THR A 550 4.84 -18.90 8.38
N GLU A 551 4.52 -19.07 7.10
CA GLU A 551 4.81 -20.30 6.35
C GLU A 551 6.16 -20.15 5.64
N ASN A 552 7.03 -21.14 5.84
CA ASN A 552 8.24 -21.30 5.07
C ASN A 552 8.02 -22.37 3.99
N HIS A 553 8.07 -21.97 2.73
CA HIS A 553 7.99 -22.87 1.59
C HIS A 553 9.40 -23.17 1.09
N PHE A 554 9.89 -24.38 1.36
CA PHE A 554 11.22 -24.80 0.92
C PHE A 554 11.18 -26.20 0.34
N ARG A 555 11.64 -26.34 -0.92
CA ARG A 555 11.70 -27.62 -1.66
C ARG A 555 10.38 -28.40 -1.65
N GLY A 556 9.26 -27.71 -1.89
CA GLY A 556 7.92 -28.32 -1.94
C GLY A 556 7.34 -28.73 -0.58
N ARG A 557 8.01 -28.39 0.54
CA ARG A 557 7.47 -28.56 1.89
C ARG A 557 7.12 -27.21 2.48
N THR A 558 5.94 -27.11 3.06
CA THR A 558 5.49 -25.96 3.85
C THR A 558 5.65 -26.30 5.33
N SER A 559 6.33 -25.43 6.08
CA SER A 559 6.52 -25.60 7.52
C SER A 559 6.23 -24.29 8.24
N LEU A 560 5.80 -24.38 9.50
CA LEU A 560 5.73 -23.22 10.40
C LEU A 560 7.14 -22.62 10.61
N GLN A 561 7.23 -21.29 10.60
CA GLN A 561 8.42 -20.54 10.98
C GLN A 561 8.03 -19.26 11.72
N LEU A 562 8.83 -18.86 12.71
CA LEU A 562 8.72 -17.57 13.38
C LEU A 562 9.46 -16.49 12.57
N ASN A 563 8.75 -15.43 12.18
CA ASN A 563 9.35 -14.21 11.65
C ASN A 563 9.56 -13.22 12.80
N VAL A 564 10.78 -13.17 13.32
CA VAL A 564 11.14 -12.39 14.51
C VAL A 564 11.30 -10.91 14.13
N LYS A 565 10.40 -10.07 14.66
CA LYS A 565 10.32 -8.63 14.42
C LYS A 565 11.30 -7.83 15.29
N ASP A 566 11.59 -8.33 16.48
CA ASP A 566 12.62 -7.81 17.38
C ASP A 566 13.03 -8.84 18.44
N ILE A 567 14.23 -8.65 19.00
CA ILE A 567 14.83 -9.48 20.04
C ILE A 567 15.28 -8.57 21.17
N LYS A 568 14.89 -8.87 22.41
CA LYS A 568 15.41 -8.21 23.61
C LYS A 568 16.28 -9.16 24.40
N THR A 569 17.49 -8.73 24.71
CA THR A 569 18.53 -9.57 25.33
C THR A 569 18.83 -9.17 26.76
N ASP A 570 18.08 -8.20 27.28
CA ASP A 570 18.36 -7.58 28.57
C ASP A 570 17.38 -8.19 29.58
N GLY A 571 17.86 -9.28 30.16
CA GLY A 571 17.35 -9.99 31.33
C GLY A 571 18.54 -10.39 32.21
#